data_AF-A0A7J2TNH7-F1
#
_entry.id   AF-A0A7J2TNH7-F1
#
_cell.length_a   1.000
_cell.length_b   1.000
_cell.length_c   1.000
_cell.angle_alpha   90.00
_cell.angle_beta   90.00
_cell.angle_gamma   90.00
#
_symmetry.space_group_name_H-M   'P 1'
#
loop_
_entity.id
_entity.type
_entity.pdbx_description
1 polymer ?
#
loop_
_entity_poly.entity_id
_entity_poly.type
_entity_poly.pdbx_seq_one_letter_code
_entity_poly.pdbx_strand_id
1 'polypeptide(L)'
;MTELGFVFSISNAFAAGVQILSGFLSDKYGRRKIHALGTLLAAFPPLMYALANNWVDLVPWAMLSGFATGLYIPIRWAIVADASADGGMASAYGWTNISWLIGSTVAPFLGGMAADAFGVRFPFFACFILILAVFPLTLLMRETRRKPLAKIESVGYVGSRVARKYLFVLVMFSVINIIQGVGIGVTGPVISVFARLNFNLDYTFVGILYAVGFGVASIVVQIPGGKCSDRFDRRKVMFWTFLASSPFFLLFAYSRNFAELVLFMFLSNALLNMSWPAFQTLMMDSTPQSRWGFVNGVSATTFWVGLMIGNALSGVFWDNFGMVAPFYASAITIGASAVLPLFLKETRNNNDSATRK
;
A
#
# COMPACT_ATOMS: atom_id res chain seq x y z
N MET A 1 18.16 -13.83 7.63
CA MET A 1 16.97 -13.02 7.28
C MET A 1 16.90 -12.64 5.79
N THR A 2 18.03 -12.65 5.11
CA THR A 2 18.18 -12.33 3.68
C THR A 2 17.23 -13.12 2.76
N GLU A 3 17.09 -14.43 2.97
CA GLU A 3 16.20 -15.29 2.16
C GLU A 3 14.74 -14.82 2.22
N LEU A 4 14.24 -14.52 3.42
CA LEU A 4 12.88 -14.04 3.64
C LEU A 4 12.66 -12.67 2.97
N GLY A 5 13.63 -11.76 3.08
CA GLY A 5 13.60 -10.48 2.35
C GLY A 5 13.53 -10.65 0.82
N PHE A 6 14.27 -11.62 0.26
CA PHE A 6 14.23 -11.90 -1.17
C PHE A 6 12.89 -12.45 -1.65
N VAL A 7 12.26 -13.36 -0.90
CA VAL A 7 10.93 -13.90 -1.27
C VAL A 7 9.89 -12.77 -1.37
N PHE A 8 9.86 -11.87 -0.39
CA PHE A 8 8.97 -10.69 -0.44
C PHE A 8 9.33 -9.74 -1.59
N SER A 9 10.63 -9.51 -1.82
CA SER A 9 11.10 -8.65 -2.91
C SER A 9 10.68 -9.17 -4.28
N ILE A 10 10.82 -10.48 -4.55
CA ILE A 10 10.38 -11.11 -5.82
C ILE A 10 8.88 -10.92 -6.04
N SER A 11 8.05 -11.14 -5.02
CA SER A 11 6.60 -10.89 -5.12
C SER A 11 6.31 -9.43 -5.48
N ASN A 12 6.96 -8.48 -4.81
CA ASN A 12 6.77 -7.05 -5.06
C ASN A 12 7.27 -6.62 -6.46
N ALA A 13 8.34 -7.23 -6.96
CA ALA A 13 8.87 -7.00 -8.31
C ALA A 13 7.84 -7.39 -9.38
N PHE A 14 7.25 -8.59 -9.23
CA PHE A 14 6.19 -9.06 -10.12
C PHE A 14 4.93 -8.21 -10.00
N ALA A 15 4.54 -7.80 -8.79
CA ALA A 15 3.43 -6.89 -8.58
C ALA A 15 3.65 -5.56 -9.31
N ALA A 16 4.84 -4.95 -9.17
CA ALA A 16 5.18 -3.70 -9.84
C ALA A 16 5.13 -3.84 -11.38
N GLY A 17 5.77 -4.86 -11.95
CA GLY A 17 5.80 -5.06 -13.39
C GLY A 17 4.42 -5.33 -14.00
N VAL A 18 3.60 -6.14 -13.32
CA VAL A 18 2.27 -6.54 -13.82
C VAL A 18 1.24 -5.42 -13.68
N GLN A 19 1.36 -4.50 -12.72
CA GLN A 19 0.40 -3.39 -12.51
C GLN A 19 0.23 -2.48 -13.72
N ILE A 20 1.32 -2.16 -14.42
CA ILE A 20 1.25 -1.34 -15.62
C ILE A 20 0.53 -2.10 -16.73
N LEU A 21 0.88 -3.37 -16.92
CA LEU A 21 0.33 -4.22 -17.98
C LEU A 21 -1.16 -4.49 -17.75
N SER A 22 -1.56 -4.72 -16.50
CA SER A 22 -2.92 -5.11 -16.12
C SER A 22 -3.94 -4.02 -16.44
N GLY A 23 -3.56 -2.74 -16.35
CA GLY A 23 -4.37 -1.63 -16.82
C GLY A 23 -4.74 -1.78 -18.30
N PHE A 24 -3.74 -1.93 -19.18
CA PHE A 24 -3.96 -2.11 -20.62
C PHE A 24 -4.73 -3.40 -20.95
N LEU A 25 -4.41 -4.50 -20.28
CA LEU A 25 -5.12 -5.77 -20.43
C LEU A 25 -6.60 -5.63 -20.04
N SER A 26 -6.89 -4.94 -18.93
CA SER A 26 -8.27 -4.72 -18.47
C SER A 26 -9.08 -3.85 -19.42
N ASP A 27 -8.46 -2.83 -20.02
CA ASP A 27 -9.10 -1.96 -20.99
C ASP A 27 -9.35 -2.66 -22.33
N LYS A 28 -8.53 -3.66 -22.69
CA LYS A 28 -8.69 -4.47 -23.92
C LYS A 28 -9.71 -5.59 -23.75
N TYR A 29 -9.57 -6.41 -22.71
CA TYR A 29 -10.32 -7.66 -22.52
C TYR A 29 -11.54 -7.54 -21.60
N GLY A 30 -11.71 -6.41 -20.91
CA GLY A 30 -12.77 -6.18 -19.93
C GLY A 30 -12.24 -6.24 -18.50
N ARG A 31 -12.71 -5.33 -17.64
CA ARG A 31 -12.22 -5.17 -16.27
C ARG A 31 -12.64 -6.35 -15.41
N ARG A 32 -13.86 -6.83 -15.59
CA ARG A 32 -14.39 -7.99 -14.86
C ARG A 32 -13.56 -9.24 -15.10
N LYS A 33 -13.26 -9.57 -16.37
CA LYS A 33 -12.56 -10.81 -16.72
C LYS A 33 -11.15 -10.85 -16.14
N ILE A 34 -10.41 -9.75 -16.25
CA ILE A 34 -9.04 -9.67 -15.74
C ILE A 34 -9.03 -9.61 -14.20
N HIS A 35 -10.00 -8.94 -13.57
CA HIS A 35 -10.16 -8.96 -12.11
C HIS A 35 -10.47 -10.38 -11.57
N ALA A 36 -11.37 -11.11 -12.23
CA ALA A 36 -11.71 -12.49 -11.87
C ALA A 36 -10.50 -13.42 -12.04
N LEU A 37 -9.74 -13.28 -13.14
CA LEU A 37 -8.49 -14.02 -13.34
C LEU A 37 -7.48 -13.74 -12.22
N GLY A 38 -7.25 -12.47 -11.89
CA GLY A 38 -6.36 -12.08 -10.80
C GLY A 38 -6.79 -12.66 -9.45
N THR A 39 -8.09 -12.65 -9.15
CA THR A 39 -8.66 -13.20 -7.91
C THR A 39 -8.49 -14.72 -7.83
N LEU A 40 -8.72 -15.44 -8.93
CA LEU A 40 -8.51 -16.88 -9.00
C LEU A 40 -7.04 -17.23 -8.78
N LEU A 41 -6.13 -16.55 -9.47
CA LEU A 41 -4.70 -16.75 -9.33
C LEU A 41 -4.20 -16.42 -7.91
N ALA A 42 -4.83 -15.46 -7.22
CA ALA A 42 -4.47 -15.09 -5.84
C ALA A 42 -4.84 -16.16 -4.79
N ALA A 43 -5.73 -17.11 -5.12
CA ALA A 43 -6.12 -18.17 -4.19
C ALA A 43 -4.99 -19.19 -3.98
N PHE A 44 -4.25 -19.54 -5.03
CA PHE A 44 -3.28 -20.63 -5.00
C PHE A 44 -2.01 -20.37 -4.17
N PRO A 45 -1.40 -19.16 -4.15
CA PRO A 45 -0.18 -18.93 -3.38
C PRO A 45 -0.29 -19.27 -1.89
N PRO A 46 -1.33 -18.85 -1.15
CA PRO A 46 -1.52 -19.31 0.23
C PRO A 46 -1.50 -20.83 0.39
N LEU A 47 -2.26 -21.56 -0.44
CA LEU A 47 -2.29 -23.02 -0.39
C LEU A 47 -0.90 -23.62 -0.61
N MET A 48 -0.16 -23.11 -1.58
CA MET A 48 1.18 -23.60 -1.89
C MET A 48 2.22 -23.22 -0.83
N TYR A 49 2.10 -22.06 -0.19
CA TYR A 49 2.93 -21.69 0.96
C TYR A 49 2.73 -22.65 2.15
N ALA A 50 1.51 -23.15 2.36
CA ALA A 50 1.24 -24.13 3.41
C ALA A 50 1.94 -25.49 3.17
N LEU A 51 2.17 -25.83 1.91
CA LEU A 51 2.79 -27.09 1.47
C LEU A 51 4.30 -26.99 1.27
N ALA A 52 4.85 -25.78 1.28
CA ALA A 52 6.28 -25.54 1.10
C ALA A 52 7.09 -26.13 2.27
N ASN A 53 8.23 -26.74 1.95
CA ASN A 53 9.16 -27.28 2.94
C ASN A 53 10.41 -26.42 3.07
N ASN A 54 10.83 -25.77 1.97
CA ASN A 54 11.99 -24.88 1.93
C ASN A 54 11.61 -23.49 1.40
N TRP A 55 12.43 -22.48 1.68
CA TRP A 55 12.17 -21.11 1.21
C TRP A 55 12.22 -21.00 -0.32
N VAL A 56 13.01 -21.85 -1.00
CA VAL A 56 13.10 -21.91 -2.46
C VAL A 56 11.75 -22.33 -3.06
N ASP A 57 11.02 -23.22 -2.40
CA ASP A 57 9.68 -23.62 -2.83
C ASP A 57 8.72 -22.43 -2.83
N LEU A 58 8.94 -21.41 -1.99
CA LEU A 58 8.11 -20.22 -1.92
C LEU A 58 8.30 -19.29 -3.13
N VAL A 59 9.44 -19.35 -3.82
CA VAL A 59 9.77 -18.42 -4.92
C VAL A 59 8.75 -18.43 -6.06
N PRO A 60 8.40 -19.57 -6.70
CA PRO A 60 7.40 -19.59 -7.77
C PRO A 60 6.03 -19.10 -7.30
N TRP A 61 5.67 -19.40 -6.05
CA TRP A 61 4.39 -18.99 -5.46
C TRP A 61 4.38 -17.51 -5.09
N ALA A 62 5.52 -16.94 -4.70
CA ALA A 62 5.71 -15.52 -4.50
C ALA A 62 5.61 -14.74 -5.83
N MET A 63 6.19 -15.27 -6.91
CA MET A 63 6.00 -14.70 -8.25
C MET A 63 4.52 -14.73 -8.65
N LEU A 64 3.82 -15.84 -8.42
CA LEU A 64 2.38 -15.96 -8.69
C LEU A 64 1.54 -15.00 -7.83
N SER A 65 1.89 -14.85 -6.56
CA SER A 65 1.25 -13.90 -5.63
C SER A 65 1.44 -12.46 -6.10
N GLY A 66 2.66 -12.09 -6.49
CA GLY A 66 2.98 -10.81 -7.08
C GLY A 66 2.21 -10.55 -8.38
N PHE A 67 2.18 -11.54 -9.28
CA PHE A 67 1.44 -11.47 -10.53
C PHE A 67 -0.05 -11.26 -10.31
N ALA A 68 -0.67 -12.05 -9.42
CA ALA A 68 -2.07 -11.93 -9.06
C ALA A 68 -2.38 -10.54 -8.46
N THR A 69 -1.55 -10.09 -7.51
CA THR A 69 -1.63 -8.77 -6.88
C THR A 69 -1.57 -7.65 -7.92
N GLY A 70 -0.65 -7.76 -8.88
CA GLY A 70 -0.50 -6.78 -9.94
C GLY A 70 -1.65 -6.78 -10.94
N LEU A 71 -2.39 -7.88 -11.10
CA LEU A 71 -3.62 -7.91 -11.88
C LEU A 71 -4.76 -7.21 -11.15
N TYR A 72 -5.08 -7.61 -9.92
CA TYR A 72 -6.38 -7.23 -9.34
C TYR A 72 -6.39 -5.85 -8.67
N ILE A 73 -5.28 -5.37 -8.08
CA ILE A 73 -5.23 -4.06 -7.37
C ILE A 73 -5.56 -2.87 -8.27
N PRO A 74 -4.85 -2.63 -9.39
CA PRO A 74 -5.11 -1.44 -10.22
C PRO A 74 -6.49 -1.53 -10.87
N ILE A 75 -6.92 -2.74 -11.26
CA ILE A 75 -8.24 -2.96 -11.84
C ILE A 75 -9.34 -2.70 -10.83
N ARG A 76 -9.16 -3.03 -9.54
CA ARG A 76 -10.13 -2.71 -8.48
C ARG A 76 -10.36 -1.20 -8.38
N TRP A 77 -9.29 -0.40 -8.36
CA TRP A 77 -9.42 1.06 -8.35
C TRP A 77 -10.07 1.60 -9.61
N ALA A 78 -9.77 1.00 -10.75
CA ALA A 78 -10.36 1.34 -12.04
C ALA A 78 -11.88 1.02 -12.08
N ILE A 79 -12.30 -0.15 -11.57
CA ILE A 79 -13.72 -0.52 -11.43
C ILE A 79 -14.45 0.47 -10.52
N VAL A 80 -13.86 0.83 -9.37
CA VAL A 80 -14.44 1.80 -8.43
C VAL A 80 -14.61 3.16 -9.09
N ALA A 81 -13.61 3.63 -9.83
CA ALA A 81 -13.68 4.88 -10.58
C ALA A 81 -14.78 4.87 -11.65
N ASP A 82 -14.85 3.83 -12.48
CA ASP A 82 -15.84 3.73 -13.56
C ASP A 82 -17.27 3.60 -13.02
N ALA A 83 -17.46 2.84 -11.94
CA ALA A 83 -18.77 2.61 -11.33
C ALA A 83 -19.32 3.83 -10.59
N SER A 84 -18.46 4.78 -10.21
CA SER A 84 -18.82 6.01 -9.49
C SER A 84 -18.69 7.27 -10.35
N ALA A 85 -18.52 7.11 -11.65
CA ALA A 85 -18.33 8.23 -12.57
C ALA A 85 -19.59 9.08 -12.78
N ASP A 86 -20.78 8.56 -12.47
CA ASP A 86 -22.04 9.32 -12.50
C ASP A 86 -22.32 10.07 -11.18
N GLY A 87 -21.39 10.01 -10.22
CA GLY A 87 -21.46 10.68 -8.92
C GLY A 87 -21.03 9.78 -7.75
N GLY A 88 -20.65 10.40 -6.64
CA GLY A 88 -20.33 9.65 -5.40
C GLY A 88 -18.93 9.02 -5.35
N MET A 89 -18.00 9.45 -6.21
CA MET A 89 -16.62 8.92 -6.25
C MET A 89 -15.93 8.94 -4.88
N ALA A 90 -16.06 10.04 -4.13
CA ALA A 90 -15.50 10.12 -2.77
C ALA A 90 -16.05 9.03 -1.83
N SER A 91 -17.35 8.73 -1.90
CA SER A 91 -17.98 7.67 -1.08
C SER A 91 -17.53 6.27 -1.51
N ALA A 92 -17.46 6.01 -2.82
CA ALA A 92 -17.02 4.72 -3.35
C ALA A 92 -15.56 4.42 -3.00
N TYR A 93 -14.67 5.41 -3.11
CA TYR A 93 -13.29 5.31 -2.64
C TYR A 93 -13.23 5.14 -1.11
N GLY A 94 -14.05 5.88 -0.35
CA GLY A 94 -14.15 5.77 1.10
C GLY A 94 -14.50 4.37 1.57
N TRP A 95 -15.58 3.77 1.06
CA TRP A 95 -15.98 2.40 1.41
C TRP A 95 -14.96 1.37 1.00
N THR A 96 -14.38 1.49 -0.20
CA THR A 96 -13.32 0.59 -0.68
C THR A 96 -12.12 0.58 0.26
N ASN A 97 -11.73 1.76 0.72
CA ASN A 97 -10.62 1.95 1.64
C ASN A 97 -10.93 1.40 3.04
N ILE A 98 -12.14 1.63 3.56
CA ILE A 98 -12.61 1.02 4.82
C ILE A 98 -12.56 -0.51 4.75
N SER A 99 -13.00 -1.11 3.65
CA SER A 99 -12.93 -2.58 3.48
C SER A 99 -11.49 -3.09 3.56
N TRP A 100 -10.52 -2.37 2.98
CA TRP A 100 -9.11 -2.73 3.08
C TRP A 100 -8.59 -2.62 4.52
N LEU A 101 -8.96 -1.55 5.23
CA LEU A 101 -8.57 -1.34 6.62
C LEU A 101 -9.12 -2.41 7.56
N ILE A 102 -10.41 -2.74 7.44
CA ILE A 102 -11.04 -3.80 8.23
C ILE A 102 -10.32 -5.13 7.97
N GLY A 103 -10.07 -5.48 6.70
CA GLY A 103 -9.32 -6.68 6.36
C GLY A 103 -7.93 -6.72 6.98
N SER A 104 -7.17 -5.62 6.87
CA SER A 104 -5.82 -5.51 7.47
C SER A 104 -5.80 -5.51 9.00
N THR A 105 -6.93 -5.19 9.64
CA THR A 105 -7.08 -5.19 11.10
C THR A 105 -7.47 -6.58 11.61
N VAL A 106 -8.49 -7.18 11.00
CA VAL A 106 -9.09 -8.43 11.49
C VAL A 106 -8.24 -9.64 11.08
N ALA A 107 -7.65 -9.63 9.87
CA ALA A 107 -6.95 -10.81 9.35
C ALA A 107 -5.69 -11.19 10.16
N PRO A 108 -4.79 -10.28 10.55
CA PRO A 108 -3.63 -10.66 11.37
C PRO A 108 -4.02 -11.21 12.74
N PHE A 109 -5.06 -10.64 13.37
CA PHE A 109 -5.55 -11.10 14.66
C PHE A 109 -6.12 -12.52 14.59
N LEU A 110 -7.08 -12.76 13.68
CA LEU A 110 -7.66 -14.09 13.49
C LEU A 110 -6.62 -15.10 12.99
N GLY A 111 -5.71 -14.67 12.10
CA GLY A 111 -4.62 -15.49 11.60
C GLY A 111 -3.64 -15.90 12.70
N GLY A 112 -3.30 -14.97 13.61
CA GLY A 112 -2.48 -15.24 14.78
C GLY A 112 -3.12 -16.25 15.74
N MET A 113 -4.40 -16.04 16.09
CA MET A 113 -5.17 -16.98 16.93
C MET A 113 -5.24 -18.37 16.31
N ALA A 114 -5.53 -18.44 15.01
CA ALA A 114 -5.62 -19.71 14.31
C ALA A 114 -4.24 -20.40 14.18
N ALA A 115 -3.16 -19.64 14.06
CA ALA A 115 -1.80 -20.16 14.06
C ALA A 115 -1.39 -20.77 15.40
N ASP A 116 -1.78 -20.16 16.52
CA ASP A 116 -1.51 -20.71 17.85
C ASP A 116 -2.38 -21.95 18.13
N ALA A 117 -3.66 -21.95 17.72
CA ALA A 117 -4.58 -23.04 17.98
C ALA A 117 -4.39 -24.28 17.09
N PHE A 118 -4.11 -24.07 15.79
CA PHE A 118 -4.09 -25.13 14.78
C PHE A 118 -2.75 -25.24 14.04
N GLY A 119 -1.75 -24.43 14.43
CA GLY A 119 -0.43 -24.38 13.82
C GLY A 119 -0.31 -23.36 12.67
N VAL A 120 0.92 -22.93 12.38
CA VAL A 120 1.24 -21.85 11.43
C VAL A 120 0.77 -22.10 9.99
N ARG A 121 0.50 -23.36 9.62
CA ARG A 121 0.00 -23.72 8.28
C ARG A 121 -1.51 -23.46 8.11
N PHE A 122 -2.29 -23.48 9.20
CA PHE A 122 -3.74 -23.36 9.14
C PHE A 122 -4.23 -22.02 8.54
N PRO A 123 -3.67 -20.85 8.92
CA PRO A 123 -4.09 -19.56 8.33
C PRO A 123 -3.97 -19.52 6.80
N PHE A 124 -2.97 -20.20 6.22
CA PHE A 124 -2.79 -20.26 4.78
C PHE A 124 -3.92 -21.04 4.07
N PHE A 125 -4.35 -22.17 4.64
CA PHE A 125 -5.51 -22.91 4.14
C PHE A 125 -6.81 -22.09 4.27
N ALA A 126 -6.99 -21.39 5.39
CA ALA A 126 -8.13 -20.50 5.58
C ALA A 126 -8.15 -19.38 4.53
N CYS A 127 -7.01 -18.75 4.24
CA CYS A 127 -6.90 -17.75 3.17
C CYS A 127 -7.26 -18.31 1.79
N PHE A 128 -6.80 -19.52 1.45
CA PHE A 128 -7.18 -20.18 0.19
C PHE A 128 -8.69 -20.34 0.07
N ILE A 129 -9.34 -20.88 1.10
CA ILE A 129 -10.80 -21.11 1.13
C ILE A 129 -11.56 -19.78 1.02
N LEU A 130 -11.14 -18.76 1.76
CA LEU A 130 -11.79 -17.45 1.75
C LEU A 130 -11.69 -16.76 0.40
N ILE A 131 -10.52 -16.76 -0.24
CA ILE A 131 -10.34 -16.15 -1.57
C ILE A 131 -11.15 -16.93 -2.62
N LEU A 132 -11.15 -18.27 -2.54
CA LEU A 132 -11.93 -19.12 -3.44
C LEU A 132 -13.43 -18.92 -3.26
N ALA A 133 -13.91 -18.67 -2.03
CA ALA A 133 -15.31 -18.36 -1.75
C ALA A 133 -15.72 -16.98 -2.29
N VAL A 134 -14.80 -16.02 -2.37
CA VAL A 134 -15.03 -14.69 -2.96
C VAL A 134 -15.02 -14.74 -4.49
N PHE A 135 -14.31 -15.69 -5.11
CA PHE A 135 -14.19 -15.79 -6.57
C PHE A 135 -15.55 -15.82 -7.31
N PRO A 136 -16.56 -16.61 -6.93
CA PRO A 136 -17.89 -16.55 -7.55
C PRO A 136 -18.54 -15.17 -7.51
N LEU A 137 -18.35 -14.41 -6.43
CA LEU A 137 -18.88 -13.05 -6.31
C LEU A 137 -18.23 -12.10 -7.32
N THR A 138 -16.95 -12.32 -7.66
CA THR A 138 -16.28 -11.54 -8.71
C THR A 138 -16.85 -11.80 -10.11
N LEU A 139 -17.36 -13.00 -10.37
CA LEU A 139 -18.02 -13.35 -11.63
C LEU A 139 -19.39 -12.67 -11.77
N LEU A 140 -20.08 -12.43 -10.65
CA LEU A 140 -21.36 -11.73 -10.60
C LEU A 140 -21.24 -10.22 -10.79
N MET A 141 -20.03 -9.66 -10.73
CA MET A 141 -19.81 -8.24 -10.99
C MET A 141 -20.30 -7.87 -12.40
N ARG A 142 -20.87 -6.66 -12.54
CA ARG A 142 -21.19 -6.12 -13.87
C ARG A 142 -19.92 -5.63 -14.53
N GLU A 143 -19.82 -5.79 -15.85
CA GLU A 143 -18.72 -5.22 -16.62
C GLU A 143 -18.83 -3.69 -16.56
N THR A 144 -17.86 -3.04 -15.93
CA THR A 144 -17.83 -1.58 -15.75
C THR A 144 -17.03 -0.87 -16.84
N ARG A 145 -16.38 -1.62 -17.74
CA ARG A 145 -15.65 -1.05 -18.88
C ARG A 145 -16.52 -0.05 -19.63
N ARG A 146 -16.23 1.25 -19.46
CA ARG A 146 -16.71 2.26 -20.39
C ARG A 146 -16.05 2.00 -21.74
N LYS A 147 -16.84 2.02 -22.84
CA LYS A 147 -16.25 2.07 -24.19
C LYS A 147 -15.22 3.20 -24.19
N PRO A 148 -14.03 3.02 -24.80
CA PRO A 148 -13.05 4.09 -24.82
C PRO A 148 -13.76 5.34 -25.34
N LEU A 149 -13.83 6.39 -24.51
CA LEU A 149 -14.19 7.72 -25.02
C LEU A 149 -13.28 7.91 -26.23
N ALA A 150 -13.93 8.10 -27.39
CA ALA A 150 -13.31 8.14 -28.70
C ALA A 150 -11.93 8.78 -28.57
N LYS A 151 -10.90 7.99 -28.90
CA LYS A 151 -9.49 8.36 -29.07
C LYS A 151 -9.35 9.87 -28.90
N ILE A 152 -9.12 10.35 -27.66
CA ILE A 152 -8.94 11.78 -27.42
C ILE A 152 -7.91 12.18 -28.45
N GLU A 153 -8.33 13.01 -29.40
CA GLU A 153 -7.50 13.53 -30.46
C GLU A 153 -6.14 13.81 -29.87
N SER A 154 -5.11 13.23 -30.49
CA SER A 154 -3.70 13.46 -30.18
C SER A 154 -3.55 14.82 -29.55
N VAL A 155 -3.30 14.86 -28.23
CA VAL A 155 -3.29 16.11 -27.48
C VAL A 155 -2.42 17.07 -28.26
N GLY A 156 -3.06 18.04 -28.91
CA GLY A 156 -2.40 19.05 -29.70
C GLY A 156 -1.35 19.64 -28.79
N TYR A 157 -0.09 19.57 -29.23
CA TYR A 157 1.11 20.15 -28.62
C TYR A 157 0.83 20.77 -27.24
N VAL A 158 0.82 19.95 -26.19
CA VAL A 158 0.82 20.48 -24.82
C VAL A 158 2.05 21.38 -24.77
N GLY A 159 1.86 22.69 -24.70
CA GLY A 159 2.98 23.63 -24.67
C GLY A 159 4.02 23.12 -23.67
N SER A 160 5.29 23.10 -24.06
CA SER A 160 6.39 22.40 -23.36
C SER A 160 6.41 22.64 -21.84
N ARG A 161 5.94 23.82 -21.41
CA ARG A 161 5.79 24.21 -20.01
C ARG A 161 4.74 23.42 -19.21
N VAL A 162 3.57 23.10 -19.79
CA VAL A 162 2.51 22.33 -19.12
C VAL A 162 2.92 20.85 -19.03
N ALA A 163 3.53 20.32 -20.09
CA ALA A 163 4.09 18.97 -20.08
C ALA A 163 5.21 18.82 -19.04
N ARG A 164 6.11 19.80 -18.93
CA ARG A 164 7.18 19.82 -17.92
C ARG A 164 6.63 19.89 -16.49
N LYS A 165 5.57 20.67 -16.25
CA LYS A 165 4.92 20.76 -14.94
C LYS A 165 4.26 19.43 -14.54
N TYR A 166 3.53 18.81 -15.47
CA TYR A 166 2.94 17.48 -15.26
C TYR A 166 4.01 16.41 -14.97
N LEU A 167 5.07 16.37 -15.77
CA LEU A 167 6.18 15.44 -15.58
C LEU A 167 6.87 15.65 -14.24
N PHE A 168 7.10 16.90 -13.83
CA PHE A 168 7.69 17.23 -12.54
C PHE A 168 6.85 16.71 -11.37
N VAL A 169 5.54 16.94 -11.40
CA VAL A 169 4.60 16.44 -10.37
C VAL A 169 4.63 14.91 -10.31
N LEU A 170 4.56 14.25 -11.46
CA LEU A 170 4.59 12.79 -11.54
C LEU A 170 5.90 12.21 -11.00
N VAL A 171 7.05 12.81 -11.34
CA VAL A 171 8.36 12.41 -10.83
C VAL A 171 8.44 12.61 -9.32
N MET A 172 8.01 13.76 -8.80
CA MET A 172 8.03 14.02 -7.35
C MET A 172 7.19 13.01 -6.57
N PHE A 173 5.96 12.74 -6.99
CA PHE A 173 5.13 11.73 -6.34
C PHE A 173 5.70 10.31 -6.47
N SER A 174 6.32 9.99 -7.60
CA SER A 174 7.01 8.71 -7.81
C SER A 174 8.20 8.55 -6.85
N VAL A 175 9.01 9.59 -6.68
CA VAL A 175 10.16 9.59 -5.76
C VAL A 175 9.68 9.47 -4.32
N ILE A 176 8.63 10.20 -3.92
CA ILE A 176 8.02 10.06 -2.58
C ILE A 176 7.57 8.62 -2.36
N ASN A 177 6.85 8.01 -3.31
CA ASN A 177 6.38 6.62 -3.21
C ASN A 177 7.53 5.61 -3.11
N ILE A 178 8.59 5.77 -3.89
CA ILE A 178 9.75 4.87 -3.83
C ILE A 178 10.41 4.95 -2.45
N ILE A 179 10.69 6.16 -1.95
CA ILE A 179 11.35 6.33 -0.65
C ILE A 179 10.48 5.78 0.49
N GLN A 180 9.18 6.08 0.46
CA GLN A 180 8.22 5.54 1.45
C GLN A 180 8.10 4.01 1.34
N GLY A 181 8.05 3.48 0.13
CA GLY A 181 8.04 2.04 -0.13
C GLY A 181 9.31 1.36 0.38
N VAL A 182 10.48 1.97 0.21
CA VAL A 182 11.73 1.47 0.80
C VAL A 182 11.62 1.46 2.31
N GLY A 183 11.21 2.57 2.94
CA GLY A 183 11.12 2.67 4.39
C GLY A 183 10.18 1.64 5.02
N ILE A 184 8.99 1.45 4.44
CA ILE A 184 8.04 0.44 4.89
C ILE A 184 8.58 -0.98 4.60
N GLY A 185 9.15 -1.19 3.41
CA GLY A 185 9.62 -2.49 2.95
C GLY A 185 10.81 -3.02 3.73
N VAL A 186 11.72 -2.15 4.18
CA VAL A 186 12.86 -2.54 5.02
C VAL A 186 12.40 -3.11 6.36
N THR A 187 11.32 -2.59 6.94
CA THR A 187 10.77 -3.08 8.22
C THR A 187 9.74 -4.20 8.08
N GLY A 188 9.09 -4.35 6.92
CA GLY A 188 7.96 -5.25 6.72
C GLY A 188 8.21 -6.70 7.17
N PRO A 189 9.25 -7.38 6.65
CA PRO A 189 9.51 -8.79 6.97
C PRO A 189 10.11 -9.00 8.36
N VAL A 190 10.74 -7.96 8.92
CA VAL A 190 11.51 -8.06 10.17
C VAL A 190 10.68 -7.76 11.42
N ILE A 191 9.59 -6.99 11.34
CA ILE A 191 8.76 -6.62 12.50
C ILE A 191 8.24 -7.86 13.24
N SER A 192 7.67 -8.83 12.51
CA SER A 192 7.11 -10.05 13.11
C SER A 192 8.19 -10.92 13.75
N VAL A 193 9.34 -11.07 13.07
CA VAL A 193 10.49 -11.84 13.57
C VAL A 193 11.11 -11.16 14.79
N PHE A 194 11.28 -9.84 14.75
CA PHE A 194 11.79 -9.05 15.87
C PHE A 194 10.92 -9.19 17.11
N ALA A 195 9.60 -9.07 16.95
CA ALA A 195 8.64 -9.19 18.04
C ALA A 195 8.69 -10.59 18.68
N ARG A 196 8.80 -11.67 17.89
CA ARG A 196 8.91 -13.02 18.44
C ARG A 196 10.26 -13.30 19.10
N LEU A 197 11.36 -12.92 18.47
CA LEU A 197 12.70 -13.24 18.99
C LEU A 197 13.06 -12.48 20.26
N ASN A 198 12.69 -11.19 20.36
CA ASN A 198 13.06 -10.36 21.52
C ASN A 198 12.08 -10.47 22.70
N PHE A 199 10.80 -10.78 22.43
CA PHE A 199 9.76 -10.78 23.47
C PHE A 199 9.10 -12.15 23.66
N ASN A 200 9.58 -13.18 22.96
CA ASN A 200 9.06 -14.56 22.99
C ASN A 200 7.53 -14.63 22.81
N LEU A 201 7.00 -13.81 21.90
CA LEU A 201 5.57 -13.67 21.67
C LEU A 201 4.99 -14.82 20.84
N ASP A 202 3.77 -15.21 21.19
CA ASP A 202 2.94 -16.12 20.40
C ASP A 202 2.39 -15.43 19.13
N TYR A 203 1.86 -16.21 18.18
CA TYR A 203 1.38 -15.66 16.92
C TYR A 203 0.17 -14.74 17.12
N THR A 204 -0.66 -14.98 18.14
CA THR A 204 -1.79 -14.10 18.52
C THR A 204 -1.30 -12.70 18.87
N PHE A 205 -0.23 -12.56 19.65
CA PHE A 205 0.31 -11.25 20.04
C PHE A 205 0.92 -10.52 18.85
N VAL A 206 1.59 -11.22 17.93
CA VAL A 206 2.02 -10.62 16.65
C VAL A 206 0.79 -10.18 15.83
N GLY A 207 -0.28 -10.98 15.81
CA GLY A 207 -1.55 -10.63 15.18
C GLY A 207 -2.16 -9.35 15.77
N ILE A 208 -2.21 -9.24 17.11
CA ILE A 208 -2.66 -8.04 17.83
C ILE A 208 -1.78 -6.84 17.48
N LEU A 209 -0.46 -7.03 17.41
CA LEU A 209 0.49 -5.97 17.07
C LEU A 209 0.18 -5.35 15.70
N TYR A 210 -0.06 -6.17 14.66
CA TYR A 210 -0.47 -5.64 13.35
C TYR A 210 -1.91 -5.09 13.35
N ALA A 211 -2.84 -5.77 14.03
CA ALA A 211 -4.23 -5.34 14.09
C ALA A 211 -4.36 -3.95 14.72
N VAL A 212 -3.76 -3.73 15.89
CA VAL A 212 -3.82 -2.46 16.60
C VAL A 212 -2.82 -1.46 16.02
N GLY A 213 -1.56 -1.87 15.87
CA GLY A 213 -0.46 -1.01 15.46
C GLY A 213 -0.55 -0.51 14.02
N PHE A 214 -1.13 -1.28 13.10
CA PHE A 214 -1.34 -0.84 11.71
C PHE A 214 -2.83 -0.59 11.41
N GLY A 215 -3.69 -1.58 11.67
CA GLY A 215 -5.09 -1.54 11.26
C GLY A 215 -5.90 -0.46 11.97
N VAL A 216 -6.04 -0.55 13.30
CA VAL A 216 -6.76 0.43 14.12
C VAL A 216 -6.13 1.81 14.01
N ALA A 217 -4.79 1.89 14.05
CA ALA A 217 -4.05 3.14 13.84
C ALA A 217 -4.50 3.86 12.56
N SER A 218 -4.59 3.13 11.45
CA SER A 218 -5.01 3.68 10.15
C SER A 218 -6.48 4.09 10.12
N ILE A 219 -7.38 3.33 10.75
CA ILE A 219 -8.82 3.66 10.80
C ILE A 219 -9.06 4.95 11.58
N VAL A 220 -8.45 5.09 12.75
CA VAL A 220 -8.67 6.21 13.67
C VAL A 220 -8.20 7.53 13.07
N VAL A 221 -7.08 7.54 12.35
CA VAL A 221 -6.45 8.77 11.84
C VAL A 221 -6.91 9.20 10.46
N GLN A 222 -7.49 8.33 9.64
CA GLN A 222 -7.83 8.70 8.26
C GLN A 222 -8.94 9.76 8.16
N ILE A 223 -9.96 9.69 9.02
CA ILE A 223 -11.04 10.71 9.03
C ILE A 223 -10.50 12.06 9.54
N PRO A 224 -9.80 12.15 10.70
CA PRO A 224 -9.13 13.37 11.12
C PRO A 224 -8.10 13.88 10.10
N GLY A 225 -7.35 12.99 9.48
CA GLY A 225 -6.35 13.30 8.45
C GLY A 225 -6.95 13.99 7.23
N GLY A 226 -8.11 13.51 6.75
CA GLY A 226 -8.88 14.17 5.69
C GLY A 226 -9.34 15.58 6.09
N LYS A 227 -9.90 15.73 7.30
CA LYS A 227 -10.29 17.06 7.81
C LYS A 227 -9.10 18.00 7.95
N CYS A 228 -7.92 17.48 8.33
CA CYS A 228 -6.70 18.25 8.42
C CYS A 228 -6.18 18.66 7.04
N SER A 229 -6.24 17.77 6.04
CA SER A 229 -5.83 18.08 4.66
C SER A 229 -6.73 19.13 3.99
N ASP A 230 -7.98 19.24 4.43
CA ASP A 230 -8.90 20.28 3.95
C ASP A 230 -8.67 21.62 4.65
N ARG A 231 -8.20 21.60 5.91
CA ARG A 231 -8.03 22.80 6.75
C ARG A 231 -6.64 23.43 6.66
N PHE A 232 -5.60 22.65 6.42
CA PHE A 232 -4.20 23.10 6.41
C PHE A 232 -3.55 22.94 5.02
N ASP A 233 -2.37 23.53 4.83
CA ASP A 233 -1.55 23.32 3.63
C ASP A 233 -1.15 21.84 3.54
N ARG A 234 -1.47 21.19 2.44
CA ARG A 234 -1.36 19.73 2.27
C ARG A 234 0.10 19.30 2.29
N ARG A 235 1.00 20.13 1.76
CA ARG A 235 2.45 19.87 1.75
C ARG A 235 3.01 19.92 3.16
N LYS A 236 2.56 20.89 3.98
CA LYS A 236 2.97 20.99 5.38
C LYS A 236 2.42 19.85 6.22
N VAL A 237 1.17 19.42 5.98
CA VAL A 237 0.61 18.23 6.64
C VAL A 237 1.48 17.02 6.35
N MET A 238 1.80 16.75 5.07
CA MET A 238 2.67 15.64 4.68
C MET A 238 4.08 15.75 5.27
N PHE A 239 4.69 16.93 5.25
CA PHE A 239 6.01 17.17 5.84
C PHE A 239 6.03 16.81 7.34
N TRP A 240 5.09 17.36 8.12
CA TRP A 240 5.06 17.15 9.56
C TRP A 240 4.71 15.71 9.94
N THR A 241 3.80 15.06 9.22
CA THR A 241 3.43 13.67 9.54
C THR A 241 4.55 12.68 9.18
N PHE A 242 5.23 12.86 8.05
CA PHE A 242 6.39 12.03 7.68
C PHE A 242 7.58 12.24 8.62
N LEU A 243 7.85 13.49 8.99
CA LEU A 243 8.92 13.81 9.93
C LEU A 243 8.62 13.27 11.33
N ALA A 244 7.38 13.39 11.79
CA ALA A 244 6.97 12.91 13.11
C ALA A 244 6.88 11.38 13.20
N SER A 245 6.59 10.66 12.10
CA SER A 245 6.52 9.19 12.11
C SER A 245 7.91 8.54 12.17
N SER A 246 8.92 9.16 11.56
CA SER A 246 10.31 8.70 11.50
C SER A 246 10.90 8.23 12.84
N PRO A 247 10.89 9.02 13.94
CA PRO A 247 11.46 8.57 15.21
C PRO A 247 10.72 7.37 15.81
N PHE A 248 9.42 7.20 15.55
CA PHE A 248 8.66 6.06 16.10
C PHE A 248 9.02 4.73 15.44
N PHE A 249 9.40 4.74 14.15
CA PHE A 249 9.98 3.55 13.52
C PHE A 249 11.28 3.12 14.21
N LEU A 250 12.09 4.08 14.64
CA LEU A 250 13.32 3.80 15.37
C LEU A 250 13.05 3.35 16.81
N LEU A 251 12.17 4.05 17.53
CA LEU A 251 11.81 3.74 18.91
C LEU A 251 11.20 2.34 19.05
N PHE A 252 10.52 1.85 18.01
CA PHE A 252 10.03 0.47 17.98
C PHE A 252 11.12 -0.56 18.27
N ALA A 253 12.33 -0.35 17.77
CA ALA A 253 13.46 -1.27 17.97
C ALA A 253 14.05 -1.21 19.39
N TYR A 254 13.73 -0.16 20.15
CA TYR A 254 14.15 0.03 21.54
C TYR A 254 13.02 -0.21 22.55
N SER A 255 11.90 -0.78 22.10
CA SER A 255 10.81 -1.19 22.96
C SER A 255 11.30 -2.12 24.07
N ARG A 256 10.72 -1.98 25.26
CA ARG A 256 11.07 -2.79 26.45
C ARG A 256 10.00 -3.80 26.82
N ASN A 257 8.79 -3.63 26.30
CA ASN A 257 7.66 -4.52 26.52
C ASN A 257 6.72 -4.50 25.30
N PHE A 258 5.74 -5.41 25.32
CA PHE A 258 4.74 -5.51 24.25
C PHE A 258 3.90 -4.24 24.05
N ALA A 259 3.58 -3.53 25.15
CA ALA A 259 2.79 -2.30 25.06
C ALA A 259 3.55 -1.19 24.32
N GLU A 260 4.86 -1.06 24.53
CA GLU A 260 5.73 -0.14 23.79
C GLU A 260 5.81 -0.50 22.30
N LEU A 261 5.90 -1.79 21.94
CA LEU A 261 5.85 -2.23 20.54
C LEU A 261 4.55 -1.78 19.86
N VAL A 262 3.41 -2.04 20.51
CA VAL A 262 2.09 -1.65 20.00
C VAL A 262 1.99 -0.14 19.89
N LEU A 263 2.43 0.60 20.92
CA LEU A 263 2.36 2.05 20.95
C LEU A 263 3.22 2.69 19.85
N PHE A 264 4.48 2.28 19.70
CA PHE A 264 5.37 2.87 18.70
C PHE A 264 4.97 2.47 17.28
N MET A 265 4.50 1.24 17.06
CA MET A 265 3.92 0.84 15.78
C MET A 265 2.63 1.60 15.48
N PHE A 266 1.78 1.81 16.49
CA PHE A 266 0.56 2.62 16.35
C PHE A 266 0.92 4.05 15.95
N LEU A 267 1.82 4.72 16.68
CA LEU A 267 2.19 6.10 16.40
C LEU A 267 2.86 6.27 15.04
N SER A 268 3.78 5.37 14.67
CA SER A 268 4.46 5.43 13.38
C SER A 268 3.48 5.29 12.21
N ASN A 269 2.57 4.32 12.26
CA ASN A 269 1.59 4.08 11.21
C ASN A 269 0.43 5.09 11.23
N ALA A 270 0.00 5.53 12.40
CA ALA A 270 -1.04 6.54 12.57
C ALA A 270 -0.62 7.85 11.87
N LEU A 271 0.58 8.34 12.16
CA LEU A 271 1.11 9.55 11.55
C LEU A 271 1.29 9.37 10.04
N LEU A 272 1.87 8.24 9.61
CA LEU A 272 2.10 7.97 8.18
C LEU A 272 0.79 7.92 7.38
N ASN A 273 -0.24 7.25 7.90
CA ASN A 273 -1.54 7.10 7.24
C ASN A 273 -2.38 8.39 7.29
N MET A 274 -2.18 9.25 8.28
CA MET A 274 -2.85 10.55 8.36
C MET A 274 -2.54 11.44 7.13
N SER A 275 -1.36 11.28 6.53
CA SER A 275 -0.94 11.97 5.29
C SER A 275 -1.55 11.40 4.01
N TRP A 276 -2.17 10.23 4.03
CA TRP A 276 -2.68 9.58 2.82
C TRP A 276 -3.75 10.41 2.08
N PRO A 277 -4.75 11.03 2.75
CA PRO A 277 -5.69 11.93 2.10
C PRO A 277 -5.02 13.16 1.47
N ALA A 278 -4.09 13.81 2.20
CA ALA A 278 -3.35 14.96 1.68
C ALA A 278 -2.53 14.61 0.43
N PHE A 279 -1.86 13.46 0.45
CA PHE A 279 -1.12 12.90 -0.68
C PHE A 279 -2.03 12.70 -1.89
N GLN A 280 -3.15 11.99 -1.70
CA GLN A 280 -4.09 11.66 -2.77
C GLN A 280 -4.72 12.91 -3.38
N THR A 281 -5.20 13.84 -2.56
CA THR A 281 -5.82 15.08 -3.06
C THR A 281 -4.82 15.96 -3.79
N LEU A 282 -3.62 16.17 -3.25
CA LEU A 282 -2.59 17.00 -3.90
C LEU A 282 -2.17 16.40 -5.26
N MET A 283 -2.10 15.07 -5.34
CA MET A 283 -1.79 14.36 -6.58
C MET A 283 -2.89 14.49 -7.63
N MET A 284 -4.16 14.35 -7.21
CA MET A 284 -5.31 14.48 -8.11
C MET A 284 -5.51 15.93 -8.58
N ASP A 285 -5.40 16.91 -7.70
CA ASP A 285 -5.53 18.34 -8.04
C ASP A 285 -4.43 18.83 -8.98
N SER A 286 -3.23 18.25 -8.88
CA SER A 286 -2.07 18.62 -9.71
C SER A 286 -2.07 17.94 -11.08
N THR A 287 -3.03 17.04 -11.32
CA THR A 287 -3.06 16.15 -12.50
C THR A 287 -4.35 16.35 -13.29
N PRO A 288 -4.30 16.41 -14.64
CA PRO A 288 -5.51 16.43 -15.46
C PRO A 288 -6.42 15.22 -15.17
N GLN A 289 -7.73 15.46 -15.06
CA GLN A 289 -8.71 14.40 -14.73
C GLN A 289 -8.66 13.20 -15.69
N SER A 290 -8.33 13.44 -16.97
CA SER A 290 -8.15 12.39 -17.98
C SER A 290 -6.96 11.45 -17.73
N ARG A 291 -6.05 11.81 -16.82
CA ARG A 291 -4.83 11.07 -16.50
C ARG A 291 -4.81 10.49 -15.08
N TRP A 292 -5.87 10.68 -14.27
CA TRP A 292 -5.91 10.18 -12.89
C TRP A 292 -5.65 8.68 -12.77
N GLY A 293 -6.22 7.87 -13.66
CA GLY A 293 -5.97 6.42 -13.67
C GLY A 293 -4.49 6.08 -13.95
N PHE A 294 -3.87 6.76 -14.90
CA PHE A 294 -2.46 6.58 -15.23
C PHE A 294 -1.55 7.00 -14.06
N VAL A 295 -1.79 8.17 -13.46
CA VAL A 295 -0.99 8.66 -12.33
C VAL A 295 -1.12 7.76 -11.10
N ASN A 296 -2.32 7.26 -10.80
CA ASN A 296 -2.51 6.26 -9.74
C ASN A 296 -1.77 4.95 -10.06
N GLY A 297 -1.82 4.48 -11.30
CA GLY A 297 -1.10 3.28 -11.73
C GLY A 297 0.42 3.43 -11.58
N VAL A 298 0.99 4.57 -12.00
CA VAL A 298 2.42 4.89 -11.82
C VAL A 298 2.77 5.01 -10.34
N SER A 299 1.94 5.67 -9.53
CA SER A 299 2.17 5.85 -8.10
C SER A 299 2.14 4.53 -7.33
N ALA A 300 1.16 3.66 -7.63
CA ALA A 300 1.11 2.32 -7.06
C ALA A 300 2.37 1.53 -7.47
N THR A 301 2.69 1.50 -8.77
CA THR A 301 3.87 0.77 -9.28
C THR A 301 5.15 1.22 -8.60
N THR A 302 5.38 2.53 -8.49
CA THR A 302 6.57 3.10 -7.86
C THR A 302 6.65 2.80 -6.37
N PHE A 303 5.51 2.73 -5.66
CA PHE A 303 5.46 2.26 -4.28
C PHE A 303 5.89 0.78 -4.16
N TRP A 304 5.39 -0.09 -5.05
CA TRP A 304 5.79 -1.51 -5.05
C TRP A 304 7.26 -1.73 -5.43
N VAL A 305 7.81 -0.90 -6.33
CA VAL A 305 9.27 -0.88 -6.59
C VAL A 305 10.04 -0.47 -5.34
N GLY A 306 9.57 0.54 -4.61
CA GLY A 306 10.14 0.92 -3.32
C GLY A 306 10.11 -0.24 -2.32
N LEU A 307 8.96 -0.90 -2.17
CA LEU A 307 8.81 -2.08 -1.33
C LEU A 307 9.74 -3.22 -1.76
N MET A 308 9.89 -3.49 -3.06
CA MET A 308 10.81 -4.49 -3.59
C MET A 308 12.25 -4.23 -3.12
N ILE A 309 12.73 -2.99 -3.30
CA ILE A 309 14.07 -2.57 -2.88
C ILE A 309 14.19 -2.68 -1.35
N GLY A 310 13.21 -2.18 -0.61
CA GLY A 310 13.23 -2.22 0.86
C GLY A 310 13.24 -3.64 1.42
N ASN A 311 12.39 -4.53 0.90
CA ASN A 311 12.34 -5.93 1.34
C ASN A 311 13.64 -6.68 1.03
N ALA A 312 14.27 -6.41 -0.11
CA ALA A 312 15.59 -6.99 -0.43
C ALA A 312 16.67 -6.50 0.56
N LEU A 313 16.68 -5.21 0.89
CA LEU A 313 17.63 -4.62 1.83
C LEU A 313 17.36 -5.03 3.28
N SER A 314 16.11 -5.36 3.63
CA SER A 314 15.68 -5.73 4.98
C SER A 314 16.54 -6.83 5.59
N GLY A 315 16.65 -7.97 4.90
CA GLY A 315 17.41 -9.11 5.40
C GLY A 315 18.92 -8.89 5.37
N VAL A 316 19.43 -8.16 4.36
CA VAL A 316 20.85 -7.79 4.26
C VAL A 316 21.27 -6.90 5.41
N PHE A 317 20.44 -5.91 5.79
CA PHE A 317 20.72 -5.05 6.93
C PHE A 317 20.64 -5.80 8.25
N TRP A 318 19.63 -6.66 8.41
CA TRP A 318 19.51 -7.48 9.62
C TRP A 318 20.72 -8.40 9.81
N ASP A 319 21.14 -9.11 8.76
CA ASP A 319 22.19 -10.12 8.86
C ASP A 319 23.60 -9.50 9.02
N ASN A 320 23.88 -8.34 8.41
CA ASN A 320 25.21 -7.70 8.45
C ASN A 320 25.39 -6.66 9.55
N PHE A 321 24.33 -5.91 9.89
CA PHE A 321 24.41 -4.78 10.83
C PHE A 321 23.56 -4.99 12.09
N GLY A 322 22.90 -6.15 12.20
CA GLY A 322 22.10 -6.54 13.35
C GLY A 322 20.62 -6.17 13.25
N MET A 323 19.84 -6.67 14.20
CA MET A 323 18.36 -6.60 14.20
C MET A 323 17.77 -5.19 14.22
N VAL A 324 18.53 -4.19 14.70
CA VAL A 324 18.07 -2.80 14.82
C VAL A 324 18.26 -2.01 13.52
N ALA A 325 19.20 -2.42 12.66
CA ALA A 325 19.58 -1.67 11.46
C ALA A 325 18.43 -1.41 10.46
N PRO A 326 17.51 -2.36 10.19
CA PRO A 326 16.35 -2.10 9.34
C PRO A 326 15.46 -0.95 9.84
N PHE A 327 15.31 -0.80 11.15
CA PHE A 327 14.49 0.27 11.75
C PHE A 327 15.14 1.65 11.61
N TYR A 328 16.47 1.73 11.73
CA TYR A 328 17.22 2.96 11.41
C TYR A 328 17.06 3.35 9.94
N ALA A 329 17.22 2.40 9.02
CA ALA A 329 17.05 2.65 7.60
C ALA A 329 15.63 3.12 7.26
N SER A 330 14.61 2.54 7.89
CA SER A 330 13.22 2.99 7.77
C SER A 330 13.02 4.41 8.29
N ALA A 331 13.50 4.72 9.49
CA ALA A 331 13.40 6.06 10.07
C ALA A 331 14.07 7.12 9.18
N ILE A 332 15.28 6.86 8.68
CA ILE A 332 16.02 7.79 7.81
C ILE A 332 15.28 7.99 6.48
N THR A 333 14.83 6.92 5.83
CA THR A 333 14.16 7.02 4.53
C THR A 333 12.81 7.73 4.64
N ILE A 334 11.98 7.37 5.62
CA ILE A 334 10.69 8.04 5.87
C ILE A 334 10.90 9.51 6.24
N GLY A 335 11.87 9.81 7.11
CA GLY A 335 12.22 11.18 7.48
C GLY A 335 12.74 12.00 6.29
N ALA A 336 13.57 11.42 5.43
CA ALA A 336 14.05 12.05 4.20
C ALA A 336 12.90 12.33 3.21
N SER A 337 11.89 11.47 3.16
CA SER A 337 10.70 11.67 2.32
C SER A 337 9.90 12.93 2.71
N ALA A 338 10.00 13.39 3.97
CA ALA A 338 9.29 14.55 4.48
C ALA A 338 9.63 15.84 3.72
N VAL A 339 10.87 16.00 3.25
CA VAL A 339 11.33 17.23 2.57
C VAL A 339 10.70 17.39 1.19
N LEU A 340 10.42 16.28 0.50
CA LEU A 340 9.96 16.28 -0.90
C LEU A 340 8.61 16.99 -1.12
N PRO A 341 7.58 16.79 -0.27
CA PRO A 341 6.33 17.54 -0.33
C PRO A 341 6.48 19.07 -0.39
N LEU A 342 7.53 19.64 0.23
CA LEU A 342 7.74 21.09 0.26
C LEU A 342 8.05 21.68 -1.13
N PHE A 343 8.59 20.88 -2.05
CA PHE A 343 8.87 21.29 -3.43
C PHE A 343 7.64 21.25 -4.34
N LEU A 344 6.54 20.64 -3.90
CA LEU A 344 5.28 20.66 -4.63
C LEU A 344 4.61 22.03 -4.53
N LYS A 345 3.71 22.33 -5.47
CA LYS A 345 2.89 23.55 -5.41
C LYS A 345 1.60 23.24 -4.67
N GLU A 346 1.24 24.07 -3.68
CA GLU A 346 -0.06 23.96 -3.02
C GLU A 346 -1.19 24.18 -4.03
N THR A 347 -2.19 23.31 -3.99
CA THR A 347 -3.33 23.33 -4.92
C THR A 347 -4.59 23.93 -4.31
N ARG A 348 -4.61 24.19 -3.00
CA ARG A 348 -5.74 24.87 -2.37
C ARG A 348 -5.89 26.30 -2.91
N ASN A 349 -7.03 26.56 -3.57
CA ASN A 349 -7.46 27.91 -3.91
C ASN A 349 -7.85 28.64 -2.61
N ASN A 350 -7.25 29.80 -2.36
CA ASN A 350 -7.58 30.68 -1.23
C ASN A 350 -9.01 31.27 -1.27
N ASN A 351 -9.83 30.92 -2.25
CA ASN A 351 -11.16 31.52 -2.46
C ASN A 351 -12.30 30.84 -1.68
N ASP A 352 -12.13 29.61 -1.18
CA ASP A 352 -13.20 28.89 -0.44
C ASP A 352 -13.34 29.31 1.03
N SER A 353 -12.41 30.11 1.57
CA SER A 353 -12.56 30.71 2.90
C SER A 353 -13.47 31.95 2.93
N ALA A 354 -13.91 32.46 1.78
CA ALA A 354 -14.79 33.63 1.70
C ALA A 354 -16.30 33.27 1.72
N THR A 355 -16.66 31.99 1.47
CA THR A 355 -18.06 31.51 1.41
C THR A 355 -18.52 30.77 2.67
N ARG A 356 -17.67 30.67 3.70
CA ARG A 356 -18.05 30.23 5.05
C ARG A 356 -17.80 31.36 6.05
N LYS A 357 -18.62 32.40 5.98
CA LYS A 357 -18.85 33.33 7.09
C LYS A 357 -20.33 33.39 7.37
#